data_AF-A0A7W9WVE6-F1
#
_entry.id   AF-A0A7W9WVE6-F1
#
_cell.length_a   1.000
_cell.length_b   1.000
_cell.length_c   1.000
_cell.angle_alpha   90.00
_cell.angle_beta   90.00
_cell.angle_gamma   90.00
#
_symmetry.space_group_name_H-M   'P 1'
#
loop_
_entity.id
_entity.type
_entity.pdbx_description
1 polymer ?
#
loop_
_entity_poly.entity_id
_entity_poly.type
_entity_poly.pdbx_seq_one_letter_code
_entity_poly.pdbx_strand_id
1 'polypeptide(L)'
;MLKTITKTMGVLLCAALSTHAASARAQAVPCEPGQLALSLDDGGGDFNGMSHGGTYVVLRNRGRSRCQIPARPDLAFLDANEQTLQASLQATPGMHPGPVLLPVVIPPHASVRASLRWVTGEVFDDSQCIDASALRVGIGQGALTAPLQAHLCGARAQGPQYQFVPFQPKRPPTN
;
A
#
# COMPACT_ATOMS: atom_id res chain seq x y z
N MET A 1 -45.98 -55.45 45.10
CA MET A 1 -45.66 -54.58 43.95
C MET A 1 -45.31 -53.20 44.47
N LEU A 2 -44.21 -52.66 43.96
CA LEU A 2 -43.44 -51.52 44.46
C LEU A 2 -43.88 -50.20 43.79
N LYS A 3 -43.51 -49.06 44.39
CA LYS A 3 -43.22 -47.71 43.80
C LYS A 3 -44.29 -46.61 44.00
N THR A 4 -44.00 -45.33 44.32
CA THR A 4 -42.80 -44.53 44.72
C THR A 4 -43.35 -43.12 45.06
N ILE A 5 -43.06 -42.52 46.21
CA ILE A 5 -42.00 -41.52 46.51
C ILE A 5 -41.99 -40.28 45.59
N THR A 6 -42.50 -39.19 46.18
CA THR A 6 -42.33 -37.77 45.86
C THR A 6 -40.86 -37.37 45.74
N LYS A 7 -40.47 -36.58 44.73
CA LYS A 7 -39.16 -35.90 44.75
C LYS A 7 -39.21 -34.47 44.17
N THR A 8 -39.02 -33.58 45.14
CA THR A 8 -38.50 -32.22 45.17
C THR A 8 -37.86 -31.63 43.91
N MET A 9 -38.35 -30.42 43.63
CA MET A 9 -37.83 -29.36 42.77
C MET A 9 -36.50 -28.83 43.32
N GLY A 10 -35.46 -28.81 42.49
CA GLY A 10 -34.15 -28.21 42.79
C GLY A 10 -33.75 -27.30 41.64
N VAL A 11 -33.86 -25.98 41.85
CA VAL A 11 -33.43 -24.95 40.89
C VAL A 11 -31.92 -24.75 41.04
N LEU A 12 -31.16 -25.01 39.97
CA LEU A 12 -29.72 -24.75 39.91
C LEU A 12 -29.50 -23.38 39.25
N LEU A 13 -29.03 -22.41 40.04
CA LEU A 13 -28.70 -21.06 39.58
C LEU A 13 -27.25 -21.05 39.06
N CYS A 14 -27.04 -21.24 37.75
CA CYS A 14 -25.73 -21.07 37.12
C CYS A 14 -25.47 -19.57 36.85
N ALA A 15 -24.71 -18.92 37.73
CA ALA A 15 -24.16 -17.60 37.48
C ALA A 15 -23.05 -17.69 36.42
N ALA A 16 -23.38 -17.39 35.17
CA ALA A 16 -22.40 -17.28 34.09
C ALA A 16 -21.61 -15.98 34.25
N LEU A 17 -20.37 -16.09 34.73
CA LEU A 17 -19.39 -15.00 34.71
C LEU A 17 -18.90 -14.81 33.26
N SER A 18 -19.59 -13.96 32.50
CA SER A 18 -19.17 -13.56 31.17
C SER A 18 -17.96 -12.62 31.28
N THR A 19 -16.75 -13.17 31.20
CA THR A 19 -15.51 -12.41 31.02
C THR A 19 -15.54 -11.74 29.65
N HIS A 20 -16.01 -10.50 29.62
CA HIS A 20 -15.88 -9.63 28.45
C HIS A 20 -14.42 -9.22 28.32
N ALA A 21 -13.62 -10.03 27.61
CA ALA A 21 -12.33 -9.59 27.13
C ALA A 21 -12.58 -8.44 26.13
N ALA A 22 -12.48 -7.21 26.63
CA ALA A 22 -12.44 -6.02 25.78
C ALA A 22 -11.25 -6.18 24.83
N SER A 23 -11.52 -6.58 23.60
CA SER A 23 -10.53 -6.70 22.55
C SER A 23 -10.10 -5.28 22.18
N ALA A 24 -9.14 -4.73 22.93
CA ALA A 24 -8.34 -3.62 22.47
C ALA A 24 -7.77 -4.07 21.12
N ARG A 25 -8.21 -3.44 20.02
CA ARG A 25 -7.68 -3.74 18.69
C ARG A 25 -6.17 -3.44 18.74
N ALA A 26 -5.37 -4.47 19.01
CA ALA A 26 -3.92 -4.35 19.08
C ALA A 26 -3.46 -3.63 17.81
N GLN A 27 -2.84 -2.45 17.97
CA GLN A 27 -2.37 -1.67 16.82
C GLN A 27 -1.52 -2.58 15.94
N ALA A 28 -1.77 -2.57 14.63
CA ALA A 28 -1.00 -3.40 13.72
C ALA A 28 0.47 -2.97 13.81
N VAL A 29 1.38 -3.93 13.93
CA VAL A 29 2.81 -3.65 13.90
C VAL A 29 3.24 -3.20 12.50
N PRO A 30 4.28 -2.36 12.36
CA PRO A 30 4.84 -2.03 11.05
C PRO A 30 5.20 -3.28 10.24
N CYS A 31 5.04 -3.22 8.93
CA CYS A 31 5.51 -4.29 8.07
C CYS A 31 7.04 -4.27 7.97
N GLU A 32 7.69 -5.39 8.28
CA GLU A 32 9.02 -5.79 7.81
C GLU A 32 9.06 -6.01 6.29
N PRO A 33 10.12 -5.56 5.58
CA PRO A 33 10.26 -5.78 4.13
C PRO A 33 10.12 -7.25 3.73
N GLY A 34 10.76 -8.18 4.46
CA GLY A 34 10.76 -9.61 4.13
C GLY A 34 9.39 -10.29 4.19
N GLN A 35 8.38 -9.66 4.83
CA GLN A 35 7.02 -10.18 4.87
C GLN A 35 6.18 -9.74 3.67
N LEU A 36 6.66 -8.79 2.88
CA LEU A 36 5.94 -8.21 1.75
C LEU A 36 6.50 -8.70 0.42
N ALA A 37 5.64 -8.69 -0.59
CA ALA A 37 6.02 -8.78 -1.99
C ALA A 37 5.67 -7.49 -2.69
N LEU A 38 6.61 -6.95 -3.46
CA LEU A 38 6.37 -5.83 -4.36
C LEU A 38 6.21 -6.36 -5.78
N SER A 39 5.18 -5.88 -6.47
CA SER A 39 4.98 -6.06 -7.91
C SER A 39 4.46 -4.79 -8.53
N LEU A 40 4.73 -4.61 -9.83
CA LEU A 40 4.16 -3.54 -10.64
C LEU A 40 3.11 -4.14 -11.58
N ASP A 41 2.03 -3.42 -11.78
CA ASP A 41 0.88 -3.82 -12.60
C ASP A 41 0.57 -2.66 -13.54
N ASP A 42 0.55 -2.90 -14.85
CA ASP A 42 0.33 -1.88 -15.88
C ASP A 42 -1.13 -1.40 -15.96
N GLY A 43 -2.02 -2.01 -15.16
CA GLY A 43 -3.43 -1.67 -15.13
C GLY A 43 -4.16 -1.96 -16.44
N GLY A 44 -3.60 -2.79 -17.33
CA GLY A 44 -4.22 -3.07 -18.63
C GLY A 44 -4.34 -1.84 -19.53
N GLY A 45 -3.48 -0.84 -19.35
CA GLY A 45 -3.50 0.41 -20.11
C GLY A 45 -4.21 1.58 -19.45
N ASP A 46 -4.61 1.46 -18.17
CA ASP A 46 -5.15 2.57 -17.33
C ASP A 46 -4.28 3.84 -17.37
N PHE A 47 -3.00 3.70 -17.71
CA PHE A 47 -2.02 4.78 -17.74
C PHE A 47 -1.63 5.24 -19.15
N ASN A 48 -2.20 4.64 -20.21
CA ASN A 48 -1.83 4.95 -21.59
C ASN A 48 -2.56 6.22 -22.09
N GLY A 49 -1.80 7.14 -22.68
CA GLY A 49 -2.33 8.31 -23.41
C GLY A 49 -1.83 9.65 -22.88
N MET A 50 -2.07 10.72 -23.65
CA MET A 50 -1.74 12.12 -23.31
C MET A 50 -0.29 12.34 -22.84
N SER A 51 0.68 11.61 -23.42
CA SER A 51 2.09 11.67 -23.02
C SER A 51 2.34 11.35 -21.54
N HIS A 52 1.46 10.57 -20.93
CA HIS A 52 1.62 10.03 -19.59
C HIS A 52 1.98 8.55 -19.64
N GLY A 53 2.71 8.13 -18.61
CA GLY A 53 2.95 6.74 -18.26
C GLY A 53 2.56 6.51 -16.80
N GLY A 54 2.53 5.24 -16.40
CA GLY A 54 2.18 4.90 -15.03
C GLY A 54 2.16 3.41 -14.78
N THR A 55 2.03 3.07 -13.50
CA THR A 55 1.85 1.70 -13.02
C THR A 55 1.13 1.71 -11.68
N TYR A 56 0.44 0.63 -11.36
CA TYR A 56 0.08 0.33 -9.98
C TYR A 56 1.27 -0.28 -9.25
N VAL A 57 1.62 0.31 -8.12
CA VAL A 57 2.52 -0.28 -7.13
C VAL A 57 1.68 -1.18 -6.24
N VAL A 58 1.96 -2.49 -6.25
CA VAL A 58 1.19 -3.48 -5.49
C VAL A 58 2.06 -4.10 -4.40
N LEU A 59 1.60 -4.01 -3.16
CA LEU A 59 2.22 -4.69 -2.02
C LEU A 59 1.30 -5.82 -1.57
N ARG A 60 1.84 -7.03 -1.49
CA ARG A 60 1.16 -8.21 -0.93
C ARG A 60 1.81 -8.64 0.37
N ASN A 61 1.03 -8.74 1.44
CA ASN A 61 1.52 -9.35 2.68
C ASN A 61 1.59 -10.87 2.51
N ARG A 62 2.78 -11.46 2.52
CA ARG A 62 3.02 -12.91 2.48
C ARG A 62 3.10 -13.53 3.89
N GLY A 63 3.18 -12.70 4.92
CA GLY A 63 3.22 -13.11 6.32
C GLY A 63 1.90 -13.69 6.83
N ARG A 64 1.96 -14.25 8.03
CA ARG A 64 0.81 -14.87 8.73
C ARG A 64 0.06 -13.90 9.64
N SER A 65 0.61 -12.72 9.89
CA SER A 65 0.03 -11.67 10.72
C SER A 65 -0.32 -10.44 9.88
N ARG A 66 -1.30 -9.67 10.34
CA ARG A 66 -1.54 -8.32 9.78
C ARG A 66 -0.37 -7.41 10.15
N CYS A 67 -0.05 -6.48 9.27
CA CYS A 67 0.92 -5.42 9.53
C CYS A 67 0.42 -4.10 8.92
N GLN A 68 1.11 -2.98 9.16
CA GLN A 68 0.78 -1.70 8.56
C GLN A 68 1.96 -1.05 7.83
N ILE A 69 1.65 -0.31 6.77
CA ILE A 69 2.61 0.52 6.02
C ILE A 69 2.16 1.99 6.03
N PRO A 70 3.07 2.96 5.82
CA PRO A 70 2.67 4.30 5.46
C PRO A 70 1.79 4.27 4.20
N ALA A 71 0.72 5.07 4.15
CA ALA A 71 -0.08 5.18 2.92
C ALA A 71 0.74 5.77 1.76
N ARG A 72 1.76 6.56 2.09
CA ARG A 72 2.75 7.10 1.16
C ARG A 72 4.15 6.83 1.70
N PRO A 73 4.79 5.72 1.31
CA PRO A 73 6.19 5.48 1.63
C PRO A 73 7.11 6.33 0.75
N ASP A 74 8.39 6.35 1.11
CA ASP A 74 9.44 6.90 0.25
C ASP A 74 9.60 6.05 -1.01
N LEU A 75 9.75 6.72 -2.15
CA LEU A 75 9.98 6.10 -3.45
C LEU A 75 11.29 6.60 -4.04
N ALA A 76 12.02 5.70 -4.70
CA ALA A 76 13.18 6.05 -5.49
C ALA A 76 13.13 5.32 -6.84
N PHE A 77 13.32 6.08 -7.93
CA PHE A 77 13.57 5.54 -9.25
C PHE A 77 15.05 5.23 -9.37
N LEU A 78 15.40 4.06 -9.89
CA LEU A 78 16.78 3.61 -10.02
C LEU A 78 17.16 3.41 -11.48
N ASP A 79 18.39 3.74 -11.85
CA ASP A 79 18.97 3.42 -13.15
C ASP A 79 19.38 1.94 -13.24
N ALA A 80 19.97 1.51 -14.37
CA ALA A 80 20.43 0.14 -14.56
C ALA A 80 21.58 -0.29 -13.62
N ASN A 81 22.25 0.66 -12.96
CA ASN A 81 23.33 0.46 -12.01
C ASN A 81 22.86 0.61 -10.56
N GLU A 82 21.55 0.58 -10.32
CA GLU A 82 20.89 0.79 -9.02
C GLU A 82 21.15 2.17 -8.39
N GLN A 83 21.60 3.15 -9.17
CA GLN A 83 21.78 4.53 -8.72
C GLN A 83 20.43 5.26 -8.69
N THR A 84 20.23 6.07 -7.66
CA THR A 84 18.98 6.84 -7.53
C THR A 84 18.94 7.99 -8.54
N LEU A 85 17.90 8.00 -9.36
CA LEU A 85 17.62 9.06 -10.32
C LEU A 85 16.89 10.23 -9.65
N GLN A 86 17.13 11.43 -10.17
CA GLN A 86 16.45 12.63 -9.70
C GLN A 86 15.04 12.70 -10.29
N ALA A 87 14.05 12.35 -9.47
CA ALA A 87 12.64 12.54 -9.76
C ALA A 87 11.92 12.99 -8.48
N SER A 88 11.02 13.97 -8.58
CA SER A 88 10.34 14.53 -7.41
C SER A 88 8.85 14.25 -7.41
N LEU A 89 8.27 14.12 -6.22
CA LEU A 89 6.83 14.00 -6.06
C LEU A 89 6.18 15.33 -6.47
N GLN A 90 5.27 15.28 -7.44
CA GLN A 90 4.49 16.43 -7.86
C GLN A 90 3.62 16.91 -6.70
N ALA A 91 3.81 18.17 -6.31
CA ALA A 91 2.95 18.81 -5.32
C ALA A 91 1.53 18.93 -5.87
N THR A 92 0.52 18.67 -5.02
CA THR A 92 -0.87 18.94 -5.36
C THR A 92 -1.19 20.38 -4.99
N PRO A 93 -1.41 21.29 -5.96
CA PRO A 93 -1.72 22.69 -5.66
C PRO A 93 -3.01 22.80 -4.84
N GLY A 94 -3.07 23.76 -3.90
CA GLY A 94 -4.29 24.08 -3.17
C GLY A 94 -4.62 23.20 -1.95
N MET A 95 -3.75 22.25 -1.56
CA MET A 95 -3.96 21.40 -0.37
C MET A 95 -2.97 21.72 0.76
N HIS A 96 -3.10 22.90 1.40
CA HIS A 96 -2.35 23.22 2.62
C HIS A 96 -3.28 23.65 3.79
N PRO A 97 -3.26 22.92 4.92
CA PRO A 97 -2.54 21.67 5.13
C PRO A 97 -3.14 20.53 4.29
N GLY A 98 -2.27 19.64 3.79
CA GLY A 98 -2.72 18.44 3.08
C GLY A 98 -3.47 17.48 4.01
N PRO A 99 -4.21 16.50 3.46
CA PRO A 99 -4.91 15.53 4.29
C PRO A 99 -3.92 14.71 5.12
N VAL A 100 -4.29 14.43 6.38
CA VAL A 100 -3.55 13.48 7.22
C VAL A 100 -3.73 12.08 6.61
N LEU A 101 -2.63 11.46 6.20
CA LEU A 101 -2.62 10.12 5.66
C LEU A 101 -2.40 9.10 6.78
N LEU A 102 -3.45 8.33 7.11
CA LEU A 102 -3.36 7.26 8.10
C LEU A 102 -2.59 6.04 7.52
N PRO A 103 -1.85 5.28 8.34
CA PRO A 103 -1.25 4.03 7.93
C PRO A 103 -2.28 3.03 7.37
N VAL A 104 -1.86 2.24 6.40
CA VAL A 104 -2.69 1.22 5.76
C VAL A 104 -2.38 -0.13 6.38
N VAL A 105 -3.38 -0.78 6.97
CA VAL A 105 -3.27 -2.14 7.49
C VAL A 105 -3.46 -3.15 6.36
N ILE A 106 -2.53 -4.09 6.23
CA ILE A 106 -2.56 -5.19 5.27
C ILE A 106 -2.80 -6.51 6.02
N PRO A 107 -3.97 -7.14 5.89
CA PRO A 107 -4.23 -8.47 6.43
C PRO A 107 -3.25 -9.52 5.87
N PRO A 108 -3.10 -10.68 6.53
CA PRO A 108 -2.35 -11.81 5.98
C PRO A 108 -2.83 -12.15 4.57
N HIS A 109 -1.89 -12.38 3.66
CA HIS A 109 -2.15 -12.80 2.26
C HIS A 109 -2.91 -11.80 1.38
N ALA A 110 -3.29 -10.62 1.92
CA ALA A 110 -3.99 -9.56 1.21
C ALA A 110 -3.02 -8.63 0.47
N SER A 111 -3.59 -7.82 -0.44
CA SER A 111 -2.86 -6.83 -1.21
C SER A 111 -3.45 -5.43 -1.08
N VAL A 112 -2.57 -4.44 -1.16
CA VAL A 112 -2.88 -3.02 -1.31
C VAL A 112 -2.25 -2.51 -2.58
N ARG A 113 -2.82 -1.46 -3.17
CA ARG A 113 -2.27 -0.82 -4.37
C ARG A 113 -2.25 0.69 -4.25
N ALA A 114 -1.24 1.30 -4.84
CA ALA A 114 -1.11 2.72 -5.08
C ALA A 114 -0.94 2.94 -6.58
N SER A 115 -1.33 4.11 -7.11
CA SER A 115 -1.03 4.45 -8.51
C SER A 115 0.13 5.44 -8.56
N LEU A 116 1.08 5.15 -9.45
CA LEU A 116 2.21 5.99 -9.78
C LEU A 116 2.06 6.45 -11.23
N ARG A 117 2.17 7.76 -11.48
CA ARG A 117 2.07 8.33 -12.84
C ARG A 117 3.17 9.35 -13.08
N TRP A 118 3.56 9.52 -14.33
CA TRP A 118 4.57 10.48 -14.76
C TRP A 118 4.28 10.94 -16.19
N VAL A 119 5.06 11.91 -16.67
CA VAL A 119 5.07 12.34 -18.08
C VAL A 119 6.15 11.55 -18.81
N THR A 120 5.82 10.98 -19.97
CA THR A 120 6.72 10.18 -20.81
C THR A 120 7.21 10.90 -22.06
N GLY A 121 6.62 12.05 -22.41
CA GLY A 121 6.99 12.79 -23.61
C GLY A 121 7.83 14.02 -23.29
N GLU A 122 8.67 14.41 -24.24
CA GLU A 122 9.32 15.72 -24.31
C GLU A 122 8.30 16.80 -24.68
N VAL A 123 7.34 17.06 -23.79
CA VAL A 123 6.22 18.00 -24.01
C VAL A 123 6.49 19.39 -23.45
N PHE A 124 7.65 19.60 -22.82
CA PHE A 124 8.07 20.88 -22.26
C PHE A 124 9.17 21.50 -23.13
N ASP A 125 9.18 22.83 -23.21
CA ASP A 125 10.35 23.57 -23.70
C ASP A 125 11.56 23.22 -22.82
N ASP A 126 12.69 22.87 -23.45
CA ASP A 126 13.88 22.33 -22.76
C ASP A 126 13.56 21.16 -21.82
N SER A 127 12.97 20.09 -22.36
CA SER A 127 12.72 18.86 -21.61
C SER A 127 14.01 18.24 -21.05
N GLN A 128 13.92 17.71 -19.83
CA GLN A 128 14.91 16.83 -19.23
C GLN A 128 14.24 15.49 -18.93
N CYS A 129 14.83 14.41 -19.41
CA CYS A 129 14.31 13.06 -19.23
C CYS A 129 15.31 12.13 -18.56
N ILE A 130 14.80 11.09 -17.92
CA ILE A 130 15.54 10.00 -17.27
C ILE A 130 14.92 8.65 -17.64
N ASP A 131 15.74 7.60 -17.63
CA ASP A 131 15.31 6.22 -17.84
C ASP A 131 15.51 5.40 -16.57
N ALA A 132 14.40 5.01 -15.93
CA ALA A 132 14.39 4.15 -14.76
C ALA A 132 14.31 2.67 -15.16
N SER A 133 15.14 1.86 -14.52
CA SER A 133 15.20 0.39 -14.66
C SER A 133 14.49 -0.34 -13.49
N ALA A 134 14.30 0.35 -12.37
CA ALA A 134 13.65 -0.18 -11.19
C ALA A 134 12.98 0.90 -10.34
N LEU A 135 12.00 0.46 -9.54
CA LEU A 135 11.38 1.25 -8.48
C LEU A 135 11.71 0.63 -7.13
N ARG A 136 12.24 1.44 -6.22
CA ARG A 136 12.46 1.09 -4.81
C ARG A 136 11.40 1.76 -3.94
N VAL A 137 10.81 0.99 -3.03
CA VAL A 137 9.77 1.39 -2.08
C VAL A 137 10.28 1.18 -0.66
N GLY A 138 10.36 2.25 0.13
CA GLY A 138 10.76 2.20 1.54
C GLY A 138 9.69 1.52 2.40
N ILE A 139 10.09 0.55 3.23
CA ILE A 139 9.22 -0.22 4.13
C ILE A 139 9.90 -0.33 5.50
N GLY A 140 9.37 0.37 6.50
CA GLY A 140 9.98 0.41 7.83
C GLY A 140 11.42 0.91 7.76
N GLN A 141 12.38 0.08 8.20
CA GLN A 141 13.82 0.38 8.15
C GLN A 141 14.53 -0.19 6.91
N GLY A 142 13.80 -0.79 5.96
CA GLY A 142 14.36 -1.35 4.74
C GLY A 142 13.58 -0.93 3.49
N ALA A 143 13.74 -1.68 2.41
CA ALA A 143 13.07 -1.39 1.16
C ALA A 143 12.79 -2.65 0.34
N LEU A 144 11.88 -2.53 -0.63
CA LEU A 144 11.62 -3.50 -1.67
C LEU A 144 11.93 -2.86 -3.01
N THR A 145 12.48 -3.63 -3.95
CA THR A 145 12.76 -3.17 -5.31
C THR A 145 12.03 -4.07 -6.31
N ALA A 146 11.43 -3.46 -7.32
CA ALA A 146 10.85 -4.16 -8.46
C ALA A 146 11.36 -3.58 -9.78
N PRO A 147 11.56 -4.41 -10.82
CA PRO A 147 11.94 -3.93 -12.13
C PRO A 147 10.85 -3.01 -12.69
N LEU A 148 11.27 -1.95 -13.35
CA LEU A 148 10.42 -0.95 -13.99
C LEU A 148 11.12 -0.53 -15.29
N GLN A 149 10.40 -0.43 -16.40
CA GLN A 149 10.91 0.26 -17.58
C GLN A 149 10.11 1.54 -17.72
N ALA A 150 10.69 2.67 -17.32
CA ALA A 150 10.00 3.95 -17.36
C ALA A 150 10.90 5.06 -17.87
N HIS A 151 10.42 5.75 -18.90
CA HIS A 151 10.96 7.02 -19.35
C HIS A 151 10.17 8.15 -18.69
N LEU A 152 10.83 8.99 -17.89
CA LEU A 152 10.20 10.11 -17.19
C LEU A 152 10.79 11.41 -17.70
N CYS A 153 9.93 12.35 -18.10
CA CYS A 153 10.30 13.68 -18.55
C CYS A 153 9.69 14.77 -17.66
N GLY A 154 10.35 15.92 -17.64
CA GLY A 154 9.88 17.14 -16.99
C GLY A 154 10.58 18.36 -17.58
N ALA A 155 10.08 19.56 -17.30
CA ALA A 155 10.77 20.79 -17.68
C ALA A 155 12.09 20.91 -16.89
N ARG A 156 13.18 21.33 -17.54
CA ARG A 156 14.53 21.40 -16.94
C ARG A 156 14.59 22.09 -15.57
N ALA A 157 13.81 23.16 -15.37
CA ALA A 157 13.80 23.89 -14.11
C ALA A 157 13.21 23.10 -12.93
N GLN A 158 12.36 22.09 -13.18
CA GLN A 158 11.79 21.24 -12.14
C GLN A 158 12.30 19.79 -12.18
N GLY A 159 12.85 19.35 -13.31
CA GLY A 159 13.18 17.96 -13.58
C GLY A 159 11.94 17.07 -13.71
N PRO A 160 12.14 15.76 -13.96
CA PRO A 160 11.07 14.78 -13.98
C PRO A 160 10.28 14.75 -12.66
N GLN A 161 8.95 14.71 -12.77
CA GLN A 161 8.06 14.59 -11.61
C GLN A 161 7.16 13.37 -11.74
N TYR A 162 6.70 12.87 -10.59
CA TYR A 162 5.73 11.79 -10.53
C TYR A 162 4.57 12.12 -9.59
N GLN A 163 3.39 11.59 -9.89
CA GLN A 163 2.22 11.64 -9.04
C GLN A 163 2.06 10.30 -8.32
N PHE A 164 1.74 10.35 -7.03
CA PHE A 164 1.51 9.16 -6.22
C PHE A 164 0.18 9.26 -5.48
N VAL A 165 -0.78 8.43 -5.89
CA VAL A 165 -2.03 8.25 -5.15
C VAL A 165 -1.78 7.20 -4.06
N PRO A 166 -2.01 7.54 -2.77
CA PRO A 166 -1.67 6.68 -1.64
C PRO A 166 -2.23 5.26 -1.73
N PHE A 167 -1.57 4.33 -1.03
CA PHE A 167 -2.01 2.95 -0.92
C PHE A 167 -3.44 2.86 -0.40
N GLN A 168 -4.23 2.00 -1.05
CA GLN A 168 -5.57 1.63 -0.64
C GLN A 168 -5.72 0.10 -0.70
N PRO A 169 -6.63 -0.49 0.11
CA PRO A 169 -7.01 -1.89 -0.06
C PRO A 169 -7.35 -2.20 -1.52
N LYS A 170 -6.75 -3.25 -2.09
CA LYS A 170 -7.13 -3.69 -3.43
C LYS A 170 -8.57 -4.20 -3.34
N ARG A 171 -9.51 -3.52 -4.02
CA ARG A 171 -10.89 -4.03 -4.12
C ARG A 171 -10.85 -5.37 -4.85
N PRO A 172 -11.65 -6.37 -4.43
CA PRO A 172 -11.88 -7.55 -5.26
C PRO A 172 -12.42 -7.12 -6.62
N PRO A 173 -12.10 -7.85 -7.72
CA PRO A 173 -12.77 -7.61 -8.98
C PRO A 173 -14.29 -7.74 -8.79
N THR A 174 -15.04 -6.73 -9.23
CA THR A 174 -16.50 -6.80 -9.33
C THR A 174 -16.83 -7.60 -10.59
N ASN A 175 -17.46 -8.76 -10.43
CA ASN A 175 -18.10 -9.49 -11.53
C ASN A 175 -19.32 -8.74 -12.05
#